data_AF-A0A836UGH5-F1
#
_entry.id   AF-A0A836UGH5-F1
#
_cell.length_a   1.000
_cell.length_b   1.000
_cell.length_c   1.000
_cell.angle_alpha   90.00
_cell.angle_beta   90.00
_cell.angle_gamma   90.00
#
_symmetry.space_group_name_H-M   'P 1'
#
loop_
_entity.id
_entity.type
_entity.pdbx_description
1 polymer ?
#
loop_
_entity_poly.entity_id
_entity_poly.type
_entity_poly.pdbx_seq_one_letter_code
_entity_poly.pdbx_strand_id
1 'polypeptide(L)'
;MLHRQLRSALEEIFGEDFIDEALRNSEQAQLVIYEQRQRFKETVLGFQRLNYRDEQSAYAARLERQFGYALICSLLHNPTREFVAELGLNYL
;
A
#
# COMPACT_ATOMS: atom_id res chain seq x y z
N MET A 1 2.45 7.85 17.36
CA MET A 1 2.01 9.09 16.68
C MET A 1 2.17 9.01 15.16
N LEU A 2 3.34 8.64 14.64
CA LEU A 2 3.60 8.52 13.19
C LEU A 2 2.60 7.63 12.43
N HIS A 3 2.28 6.46 12.99
CA HIS A 3 1.34 5.48 12.40
C HIS A 3 -0.09 6.04 12.21
N ARG A 4 -0.54 6.89 13.15
CA ARG A 4 -1.88 7.50 13.07
C ARG A 4 -1.95 8.58 12.00
N GLN A 5 -0.90 9.39 11.86
CA GLN A 5 -0.82 10.43 10.83
C GLN A 5 -0.74 9.81 9.42
N LEU A 6 0.07 8.76 9.27
CA LEU A 6 0.17 8.02 8.01
C LEU A 6 -1.17 7.38 7.64
N ARG A 7 -1.84 6.73 8.61
CA ARG A 7 -3.17 6.15 8.40
C ARG A 7 -4.16 7.21 7.93
N SER A 8 -4.28 8.34 8.62
CA SER A 8 -5.22 9.39 8.22
C SER A 8 -4.93 9.97 6.83
N ALA A 9 -3.65 10.14 6.47
CA ALA A 9 -3.29 10.58 5.12
C ALA A 9 -3.71 9.56 4.04
N LEU A 10 -3.54 8.26 4.32
CA LEU A 10 -3.96 7.20 3.41
C LEU A 10 -5.49 7.05 3.34
N GLU A 11 -6.21 7.28 4.44
CA GLU A 11 -7.68 7.32 4.45
C GLU A 11 -8.23 8.46 3.57
N GLU A 12 -7.56 9.61 3.54
CA GLU A 12 -7.96 10.71 2.64
C GLU A 12 -7.70 10.41 1.16
N ILE A 13 -6.76 9.49 0.85
CA ILE A 13 -6.37 9.13 -0.53
C ILE A 13 -7.17 7.93 -1.04
N PHE A 14 -7.32 6.89 -0.22
CA PHE A 14 -7.91 5.60 -0.58
C PHE A 14 -9.36 5.45 -0.08
N GLY A 15 -9.77 6.25 0.90
CA GLY A 15 -11.04 6.08 1.62
C GLY A 15 -10.90 5.14 2.82
N GLU A 16 -11.59 5.48 3.92
CA GLU A 16 -11.58 4.71 5.17
C GLU A 16 -12.01 3.25 4.97
N ASP A 17 -13.11 3.02 4.24
CA ASP A 17 -13.62 1.67 3.95
C ASP A 17 -12.58 0.81 3.22
N PHE A 18 -11.84 1.40 2.27
CA PHE A 18 -10.81 0.68 1.52
C PHE A 18 -9.61 0.34 2.38
N ILE A 19 -9.21 1.24 3.29
CA ILE A 19 -8.12 1.00 4.24
C ILE A 19 -8.49 -0.15 5.17
N ASP A 20 -9.67 -0.11 5.77
CA ASP A 20 -10.14 -1.16 6.67
C ASP A 20 -10.27 -2.51 5.96
N GLU A 21 -10.78 -2.50 4.72
CA GLU A 21 -10.86 -3.71 3.91
C GLU A 21 -9.47 -4.25 3.54
N ALA A 22 -8.53 -3.39 3.15
CA ALA A 22 -7.16 -3.79 2.84
C ALA A 22 -6.51 -4.50 4.04
N LEU A 23 -6.63 -3.92 5.23
CA LEU A 23 -6.06 -4.48 6.46
C LEU A 23 -6.68 -5.83 6.84
N ARG A 24 -7.97 -6.06 6.54
CA ARG A 24 -8.64 -7.36 6.72
C ARG A 24 -8.21 -8.42 5.70
N ASN A 25 -7.67 -8.00 4.56
CA ASN A 25 -7.21 -8.87 3.47
C ASN A 25 -5.67 -8.89 3.36
N SER A 26 -4.98 -8.79 4.49
CA SER A 26 -3.51 -8.71 4.54
C SER A 26 -2.81 -9.96 3.99
N GLU A 27 -3.43 -11.14 4.09
CA GLU A 27 -2.93 -12.38 3.46
C GLU A 27 -2.92 -12.27 1.93
N GLN A 28 -3.98 -11.72 1.33
CA GLN A 28 -4.04 -11.47 -0.11
C GLN A 28 -2.97 -10.45 -0.52
N ALA A 29 -2.77 -9.40 0.27
CA ALA A 29 -1.71 -8.43 0.05
C ALA A 29 -0.32 -9.08 0.04
N GLN A 30 -0.03 -9.96 1.01
CA GLN A 30 1.25 -10.70 1.05
C GLN A 30 1.42 -11.60 -0.16
N LEU A 31 0.36 -12.29 -0.59
CA LEU A 31 0.38 -13.13 -1.79
C LEU A 31 0.74 -12.31 -3.04
N VAL A 32 0.08 -11.16 -3.23
CA VAL A 32 0.37 -10.24 -4.36
C VAL A 32 1.81 -9.73 -4.31
N ILE A 33 2.30 -9.34 -3.13
CA ILE A 33 3.69 -8.91 -2.94
C ILE A 33 4.65 -10.02 -3.35
N TYR A 34 4.37 -11.27 -2.96
CA TYR A 34 5.22 -12.42 -3.25
C TYR A 34 5.22 -12.82 -4.72
N GLU A 35 4.04 -12.93 -5.33
CA GLU A 35 3.83 -13.46 -6.68
C GLU A 35 4.07 -12.41 -7.77
N GLN A 36 3.73 -11.15 -7.50
CA GLN A 36 3.76 -10.06 -8.47
C GLN A 36 4.73 -8.94 -8.06
N ARG A 37 5.91 -9.32 -7.52
CA ARG A 37 6.95 -8.41 -6.97
C ARG A 37 7.28 -7.21 -7.85
N GLN A 38 7.49 -7.44 -9.15
CA GLN A 38 7.89 -6.38 -10.07
C GLN A 38 6.79 -5.33 -10.23
N ARG A 39 5.54 -5.78 -10.35
CA ARG A 39 4.37 -4.92 -10.51
C ARG A 39 4.00 -4.21 -9.20
N PHE A 40 4.23 -4.88 -8.07
CA PHE A 40 4.15 -4.26 -6.74
C PHE A 40 5.20 -3.16 -6.58
N LYS A 41 6.45 -3.39 -6.99
CA LYS A 41 7.51 -2.37 -7.00
C LYS A 41 7.13 -1.16 -7.84
N GLU A 42 6.59 -1.37 -9.03
CA GLU A 42 6.07 -0.29 -9.88
C GLU A 42 4.94 0.48 -9.22
N THR A 43 4.07 -0.22 -8.48
CA THR A 43 3.00 0.40 -7.70
C THR A 43 3.54 1.33 -6.61
N VAL A 44 4.47 0.82 -5.79
CA VAL A 44 5.09 1.60 -4.70
C VAL A 44 5.81 2.82 -5.26
N LEU A 45 6.67 2.61 -6.26
CA LEU A 45 7.44 3.71 -6.86
C LEU A 45 6.52 4.70 -7.58
N GLY A 46 5.45 4.24 -8.22
CA GLY A 46 4.47 5.11 -8.86
C GLY A 46 3.79 6.03 -7.85
N PHE A 47 3.36 5.46 -6.71
CA PHE A 47 2.73 6.22 -5.63
C PHE A 47 3.69 7.22 -4.97
N GLN A 48 4.92 6.80 -4.64
CA GLN A 48 5.93 7.62 -3.97
C GLN A 48 6.42 8.83 -4.81
N ARG A 49 6.29 8.77 -6.15
CA ARG A 49 6.71 9.87 -7.04
C ARG A 49 5.74 11.06 -7.03
N LEU A 50 4.52 10.87 -6.53
CA LEU A 50 3.46 11.87 -6.56
C LEU A 50 3.58 12.79 -5.35
N ASN A 51 3.54 14.10 -5.59
CA ASN A 51 3.77 15.11 -4.55
C ASN A 51 2.46 15.68 -3.99
N TYR A 52 1.35 15.54 -4.73
CA TYR A 52 0.07 16.13 -4.38
C TYR A 52 -0.99 15.08 -4.10
N ARG A 53 -1.87 15.36 -3.14
CA ARG A 53 -2.93 14.44 -2.70
C ARG A 53 -3.91 14.09 -3.82
N ASP A 54 -4.25 15.04 -4.67
CA ASP A 54 -5.16 14.80 -5.80
C ASP A 54 -4.54 13.83 -6.81
N GLU A 55 -3.23 13.93 -7.06
CA GLU A 55 -2.49 12.99 -7.91
C GLU A 55 -2.46 11.59 -7.29
N GLN A 56 -2.18 11.50 -5.99
CA GLN A 56 -2.17 10.24 -5.25
C GLN A 56 -3.56 9.58 -5.25
N SER A 57 -4.61 10.37 -5.10
CA SER A 57 -6.00 9.89 -5.14
C SER A 57 -6.39 9.41 -6.54
N ALA A 58 -6.01 10.16 -7.58
CA ALA A 58 -6.22 9.75 -8.97
C ALA A 58 -5.43 8.48 -9.35
N TYR A 59 -4.22 8.32 -8.79
CA TYR A 59 -3.43 7.12 -8.95
C TYR A 59 -4.07 5.93 -8.23
N ALA A 60 -4.46 6.10 -6.96
CA ALA A 60 -5.14 5.11 -6.15
C ALA A 60 -6.43 4.61 -6.82
N ALA A 61 -7.24 5.52 -7.37
CA ALA A 61 -8.47 5.19 -8.07
C ALA A 61 -8.29 4.34 -9.34
N ARG A 62 -7.07 4.33 -9.93
CA ARG A 62 -6.73 3.55 -11.12
C ARG A 62 -6.02 2.24 -10.80
N LEU A 63 -5.61 2.04 -9.54
CA LEU A 63 -4.94 0.81 -9.14
C LEU A 63 -5.94 -0.35 -9.15
N GLU A 64 -5.46 -1.50 -9.64
CA GLU A 64 -6.14 -2.75 -9.35
C GLU A 64 -6.17 -2.96 -7.83
N ARG A 65 -7.34 -3.34 -7.33
CA ARG A 65 -7.66 -3.40 -5.89
C ARG A 65 -6.61 -4.14 -5.07
N GLN A 66 -6.12 -5.27 -5.59
CA GLN A 66 -5.12 -6.11 -4.94
C GLN A 66 -3.75 -5.40 -4.73
N PHE A 67 -3.39 -4.48 -5.63
CA PHE A 67 -2.17 -3.66 -5.48
C PHE A 67 -2.38 -2.49 -4.52
N GLY A 68 -3.60 -1.95 -4.47
CA GLY A 68 -4.00 -1.03 -3.40
C GLY A 68 -3.87 -1.69 -2.02
N TYR A 69 -4.34 -2.93 -1.87
CA TYR A 69 -4.18 -3.67 -0.62
C TYR A 69 -2.73 -3.94 -0.27
N ALA A 70 -1.94 -4.40 -1.25
CA ALA A 70 -0.50 -4.62 -1.08
C ALA A 70 0.22 -3.35 -0.62
N LEU A 71 -0.07 -2.20 -1.24
CA LEU A 71 0.51 -0.91 -0.88
C LEU A 71 0.09 -0.46 0.52
N ILE A 72 -1.18 -0.56 0.87
CA ILE A 72 -1.67 -0.15 2.20
C ILE A 72 -1.08 -1.05 3.29
N CYS A 73 -1.11 -2.37 3.08
CA CYS A 73 -0.59 -3.32 4.07
C CYS A 73 0.91 -3.18 4.26
N SER A 74 1.68 -2.92 3.19
CA SER A 74 3.11 -2.67 3.30
C SER A 74 3.46 -1.36 4.01
N LEU A 75 2.51 -0.46 4.23
CA LEU A 75 2.70 0.81 4.95
C LEU A 75 2.13 0.76 6.38
N LEU A 76 0.97 0.12 6.57
CA LEU A 76 0.20 0.17 7.83
C LEU A 76 0.17 -1.15 8.61
N HIS A 77 0.33 -2.30 7.95
CA HIS A 77 0.20 -3.61 8.60
C HIS A 77 1.58 -4.18 8.97
N ASN A 78 1.88 -4.27 10.27
CA ASN A 78 3.21 -4.67 10.76
C ASN A 78 3.68 -6.04 10.22
N PRO A 79 2.88 -7.12 10.25
CA PRO A 79 3.32 -8.39 9.67
C PRO A 79 3.66 -8.31 8.17
N THR A 80 2.94 -7.49 7.40
CA THR A 80 3.24 -7.30 5.97
C THR A 80 4.51 -6.46 5.77
N ARG A 81 4.78 -5.50 6.66
CA ARG A 81 6.03 -4.72 6.66
C ARG A 81 7.25 -5.60 6.94
N GLU A 82 7.14 -6.48 7.93
CA GLU A 82 8.17 -7.48 8.23
C GLU A 82 8.40 -8.41 7.04
N PHE A 83 7.31 -8.93 6.45
CA PHE A 83 7.37 -9.75 5.25
C PHE A 83 8.09 -9.06 4.07
N VAL A 84 7.80 -7.79 3.82
CA VAL A 84 8.51 -6.99 2.81
C VAL A 84 10.01 -6.91 3.09
N ALA A 85 10.38 -6.69 4.36
CA ALA A 85 11.78 -6.61 4.77
C ALA A 85 12.50 -7.95 4.60
N GLU A 86 11.85 -9.07 4.95
CA GLU A 86 12.36 -10.44 4.74
C GLU A 86 12.59 -10.75 3.26
N LEU A 87 11.74 -10.22 2.38
CA LEU A 87 11.89 -10.32 0.93
C LEU A 87 13.01 -9.43 0.35
N GLY A 88 13.64 -8.58 1.17
CA GLY A 88 14.73 -7.68 0.74
C GLY A 88 14.26 -6.54 -0.18
N LEU A 89 13.00 -6.13 -0.07
CA LEU A 89 12.38 -5.12 -0.94
C LEU A 89 12.70 -3.69 -0.45
N ASN A 90 13.94 -3.23 -0.71
CA ASN A 90 14.51 -1.98 -0.18
C ASN A 90 14.00 -0.66 -0.82
N TYR A 91 12.85 -0.68 -1.48
CA TYR A 91 12.26 0.49 -2.14
C TYR A 91 11.04 1.06 -1.40
N LEU A 92 10.73 0.49 -0.23
CA LEU A 92 9.72 0.98 0.71
C LEU A 92 10.36 1.83 1.81
#